data_AF-A0A560PSF7-F1
#
_entry.id   AF-A0A560PSF7-F1
#
_cell.length_a   1.000
_cell.length_b   1.000
_cell.length_c   1.000
_cell.angle_alpha   90.00
_cell.angle_beta   90.00
_cell.angle_gamma   90.00
#
_symmetry.space_group_name_H-M   'P 1'
#
loop_
_entity.id
_entity.type
_entity.pdbx_description
1 polymer ?
#
loop_
_entity_poly.entity_id
_entity_poly.type
_entity_poly.pdbx_seq_one_letter_code
_entity_poly.pdbx_strand_id
1 'polypeptide(L)'
;MRLMLTVLTMSLLTGCATVNESSSYGRMCGLHPYCGVTVDMEIIKGATDDNAGVMSALAPFAVIDLPFSFVADTLILPYTIFHMKNADE
;
A
#
# COMPACT_ATOMS: atom_id res chain seq x y z
N MET A 1 21.55 16.36 8.25
CA MET A 1 21.52 14.94 7.86
C MET A 1 20.41 14.16 8.59
N ARG A 2 20.38 14.14 9.94
CA ARG A 2 19.32 13.45 10.71
C ARG A 2 17.90 13.91 10.38
N LEU A 3 17.69 15.22 10.21
CA LEU A 3 16.38 15.81 9.94
C LEU A 3 15.84 15.46 8.53
N MET A 4 16.75 15.36 7.54
CA MET A 4 16.41 14.88 6.20
C MET A 4 16.06 13.39 6.21
N LEU A 5 16.78 12.60 7.00
CA LEU A 5 16.49 11.18 7.17
C LEU A 5 15.12 10.98 7.82
N THR A 6 14.79 11.75 8.86
CA THR A 6 13.48 11.66 9.54
C THR A 6 12.33 12.09 8.64
N VAL A 7 12.51 13.15 7.85
CA VAL A 7 11.50 13.61 6.89
C VAL A 7 11.31 12.56 5.80
N LEU A 8 12.40 12.00 5.25
CA LEU A 8 12.36 10.94 4.26
C LEU A 8 11.66 9.68 4.80
N THR A 9 12.00 9.26 6.02
CA THR A 9 11.34 8.11 6.66
C THR A 9 9.87 8.38 6.95
N MET A 10 9.51 9.61 7.38
CA MET A 10 8.12 9.97 7.62
C MET A 10 7.32 10.02 6.32
N SER A 11 7.89 10.56 5.24
CA SER A 11 7.24 10.57 3.92
C SER A 11 7.09 9.16 3.34
N LEU A 12 8.07 8.27 3.57
CA LEU A 12 7.99 6.86 3.20
C LEU A 12 6.92 6.12 4.04
N LEU A 13 6.84 6.40 5.34
CA LEU A 13 5.82 5.80 6.23
C LEU A 13 4.39 6.24 5.89
N THR A 14 4.18 7.49 5.45
CA THR A 14 2.88 7.97 4.96
C THR A 14 2.60 7.55 3.51
N GLY A 15 3.64 7.18 2.76
CA GLY A 15 3.58 6.78 1.36
C GLY A 15 3.35 5.28 1.15
N CYS A 16 3.73 4.44 2.13
CA CYS A 16 3.44 3.01 2.08
C CYS A 16 1.93 2.77 2.11
N ALA A 17 1.41 2.21 1.02
CA ALA A 17 0.01 1.81 0.89
C ALA A 17 -0.49 1.03 2.12
N THR A 18 0.36 0.22 2.73
CA THR A 18 0.06 -0.56 3.95
C THR A 18 -0.35 0.29 5.16
N VAL A 19 0.30 1.43 5.43
CA VAL A 19 -0.07 2.29 6.59
C VAL A 19 -1.36 3.06 6.29
N ASN A 20 -1.51 3.53 5.05
CA ASN A 20 -2.71 4.23 4.62
C ASN A 20 -3.95 3.33 4.66
N GLU A 21 -3.84 2.09 4.19
CA GLU A 21 -4.95 1.13 4.15
C GLU A 21 -5.21 0.39 5.48
N SER A 22 -4.20 0.19 6.34
CA SER A 22 -4.41 -0.39 7.68
C SER A 22 -4.99 0.60 8.70
N SER A 23 -4.90 1.91 8.43
CA SER A 23 -5.61 2.91 9.21
C SER A 23 -7.11 2.87 8.90
N SER A 24 -7.96 3.31 9.85
CA SER A 24 -9.44 3.35 9.71
C SER A 24 -9.99 4.13 8.50
N TYR A 25 -9.12 4.67 7.64
CA TYR A 25 -9.40 5.40 6.40
C TYR A 25 -9.16 4.58 5.11
N GLY A 26 -8.61 3.36 5.20
CA GLY A 26 -8.39 2.47 4.06
C GLY A 26 -9.69 2.09 3.37
N ARG A 27 -9.94 2.65 2.18
CA ARG A 27 -11.18 2.44 1.42
C ARG A 27 -11.06 1.32 0.39
N MET A 28 -9.87 0.79 0.12
CA MET A 28 -9.65 -0.18 -0.94
C MET A 28 -9.70 -1.62 -0.43
N CYS A 29 -9.02 -1.95 0.68
CA CYS A 29 -8.94 -3.35 1.14
C CYS A 29 -9.16 -3.59 2.64
N GLY A 30 -9.07 -2.56 3.49
CA GLY A 30 -9.23 -2.71 4.94
C GLY A 30 -8.20 -3.65 5.59
N LEU A 31 -8.57 -4.32 6.69
CA LEU A 31 -7.74 -5.33 7.37
C LEU A 31 -7.69 -6.63 6.55
N HIS A 32 -6.96 -6.65 5.45
CA HIS A 32 -6.76 -7.84 4.63
C HIS A 32 -5.27 -8.16 4.49
N PRO A 33 -4.87 -9.45 4.51
CA PRO A 33 -3.50 -9.86 4.21
C PRO A 33 -3.03 -9.31 2.86
N TYR A 34 -1.81 -8.78 2.81
CA TYR A 34 -1.19 -8.27 1.58
C TYR A 34 -1.98 -7.15 0.88
N CYS A 35 -2.70 -6.33 1.65
CA CYS A 35 -3.47 -5.21 1.13
C CYS A 35 -2.61 -4.19 0.36
N GLY A 36 -1.48 -3.76 0.92
CA GLY A 36 -0.60 -2.78 0.27
C GLY A 36 -0.07 -3.29 -1.07
N VAL A 37 0.38 -4.54 -1.11
CA VAL A 37 0.83 -5.20 -2.35
C VAL A 37 -0.30 -5.28 -3.38
N THR A 38 -1.54 -5.53 -2.94
CA THR A 38 -2.70 -5.62 -3.83
C THR A 38 -3.00 -4.29 -4.49
N VAL A 39 -2.98 -3.19 -3.71
CA VAL A 39 -3.18 -1.83 -4.22
C VAL A 39 -2.10 -1.43 -5.22
N ASP A 40 -0.83 -1.70 -4.91
CA ASP A 40 0.28 -1.40 -5.82
C ASP A 40 0.12 -2.17 -7.14
N MET A 41 -0.27 -3.44 -7.08
CA MET A 41 -0.55 -4.26 -8.26
C MET A 41 -1.74 -3.74 -9.07
N GLU A 42 -2.79 -3.22 -8.44
CA GLU A 42 -3.92 -2.62 -9.16
C GLU A 42 -3.51 -1.34 -9.89
N ILE A 43 -2.69 -0.49 -9.28
CA ILE A 43 -2.16 0.71 -9.92
C ILE A 43 -1.27 0.33 -11.13
N ILE A 44 -0.40 -0.66 -10.96
CA ILE A 44 0.46 -1.15 -12.05
C ILE A 44 -0.36 -1.76 -13.18
N LYS A 45 -1.39 -2.55 -12.87
CA LYS A 45 -2.28 -3.14 -13.87
C LYS A 45 -3.10 -2.07 -14.59
N GLY A 46 -3.73 -1.14 -13.88
CA GLY A 46 -4.50 -0.06 -14.50
C GLY A 46 -3.63 0.90 -15.33
N ALA A 47 -2.32 0.96 -15.07
CA ALA A 47 -1.37 1.66 -15.91
C ALA A 47 -1.06 0.97 -17.24
N THR A 48 -1.36 -0.32 -17.37
CA THR A 48 -1.21 -1.09 -18.63
C THR A 48 -2.46 -1.09 -19.50
N ASP A 49 -3.59 -0.55 -19.02
CA ASP A 49 -4.81 -0.41 -19.81
C ASP A 49 -4.72 0.79 -20.79
N ASP A 50 -5.35 0.68 -21.95
CA ASP A 50 -5.32 1.71 -23.02
C ASP A 50 -5.88 3.08 -22.57
N ASN A 51 -6.59 3.15 -21.44
CA ASN A 51 -7.11 4.37 -20.80
C ASN A 51 -6.41 4.70 -19.46
N ALA A 52 -5.13 4.37 -19.33
CA ALA A 52 -4.35 4.44 -18.10
C ALA A 52 -4.28 5.81 -17.40
N GLY A 53 -4.62 6.93 -18.07
CA GLY A 53 -4.81 8.25 -17.47
C GLY A 53 -3.84 8.60 -16.31
N VAL A 54 -4.40 8.91 -15.14
CA VAL A 54 -3.64 9.25 -13.92
C VAL A 54 -2.90 8.03 -13.34
N MET A 55 -3.37 6.80 -13.56
CA MET A 55 -2.70 5.60 -13.07
C MET A 55 -1.34 5.37 -13.74
N SER A 56 -1.18 5.73 -15.02
CA SER A 56 0.12 5.66 -15.71
C SER A 56 1.19 6.52 -15.03
N ALA A 57 0.80 7.68 -14.50
CA ALA A 57 1.70 8.58 -13.76
C ALA A 57 2.08 8.04 -12.37
N LEU A 58 1.20 7.23 -11.76
CA LEU A 58 1.42 6.64 -10.44
C LEU A 58 2.17 5.30 -10.49
N ALA A 59 2.18 4.62 -11.63
CA ALA A 59 2.83 3.32 -11.79
C ALA A 59 4.32 3.29 -11.40
N PRO A 60 5.16 4.27 -11.76
CA PRO A 60 6.56 4.25 -11.33
C PRO A 60 6.70 4.31 -9.80
N PHE A 61 5.80 5.01 -9.11
CA PHE A 61 5.79 5.08 -7.65
C PHE A 61 5.31 3.77 -7.04
N ALA A 62 4.24 3.17 -7.59
CA ALA A 62 3.76 1.86 -7.15
C ALA A 62 4.82 0.75 -7.35
N VAL A 63 5.59 0.78 -8.44
CA VAL A 63 6.71 -0.17 -8.66
C VAL A 63 7.80 0.00 -7.60
N ILE A 64 8.09 1.23 -7.18
CA ILE A 64 9.08 1.50 -6.13
C ILE A 64 8.54 1.13 -4.74
N ASP A 65 7.24 1.36 -4.48
CA ASP A 65 6.61 1.09 -3.18
C ASP A 65 6.29 -0.39 -2.95
N LEU A 66 6.03 -1.16 -4.02
CA LEU A 66 5.69 -2.60 -3.95
C LEU A 66 6.60 -3.45 -3.03
N PRO A 67 7.95 -3.36 -3.08
CA PRO A 67 8.79 -4.09 -2.13
C PRO A 67 8.63 -3.61 -0.68
N PHE A 68 8.36 -2.32 -0.44
CA PHE A 68 8.11 -1.78 0.89
C PHE A 68 6.74 -2.21 1.41
N SER A 69 5.70 -2.15 0.57
CA SER A 69 4.37 -2.70 0.84
C SER A 69 4.44 -4.19 1.18
N PHE A 70 5.23 -4.98 0.44
CA PHE A 70 5.42 -6.41 0.76
C PHE A 70 6.04 -6.63 2.14
N VAL A 71 7.09 -5.87 2.49
CA VAL A 71 7.73 -5.95 3.80
C VAL A 71 6.74 -5.53 4.89
N ALA A 72 6.06 -4.39 4.71
CA ALA A 72 5.10 -3.88 5.68
C ALA A 72 3.93 -4.84 5.89
N ASP A 73 3.33 -5.34 4.81
CA ASP A 73 2.25 -6.33 4.85
C ASP A 73 2.67 -7.63 5.54
N THR A 74 3.91 -8.08 5.31
CA THR A 74 4.47 -9.27 5.99
C THR A 74 4.66 -9.02 7.49
N LEU A 75 5.10 -7.82 7.89
CA LEU A 75 5.28 -7.46 9.30
C LEU A 75 3.94 -7.37 10.05
N ILE A 76 2.88 -6.89 9.38
CA ILE A 76 1.53 -6.83 9.94
C ILE A 76 0.70 -8.09 9.68
N LEU A 77 1.26 -9.09 8.98
CA LEU A 77 0.56 -10.32 8.61
C LEU A 77 -0.02 -11.06 9.83
N PRO A 78 0.72 -11.22 10.96
CA PRO A 78 0.15 -11.86 12.14
C PRO A 78 -1.08 -11.10 12.66
N TYR A 79 -1.07 -9.77 12.60
CA TYR A 79 -2.20 -8.97 13.06
C TYR A 79 -3.39 -9.07 12.11
N THR A 80 -3.16 -8.93 10.80
CA THR A 80 -4.20 -8.97 9.77
C THR A 80 -4.87 -10.33 9.65
N ILE A 81 -4.14 -11.45 9.83
CA ILE A 81 -4.73 -12.80 9.84
C ILE A 81 -5.75 -12.98 10.97
N PHE A 82 -5.53 -12.39 12.15
CA PHE A 82 -6.41 -12.57 13.30
C PHE A 82 -7.51 -11.50 13.44
N HIS A 83 -7.39 -10.38 12.73
CA HIS A 83 -8.30 -9.24 12.84
C HIS A 83 -8.93 -8.83 11.51
N MET A 84 -8.77 -9.66 10.46
CA MET A 84 -9.49 -9.44 9.22
C MET A 84 -10.99 -9.49 9.45
N LYS A 85 -11.68 -8.42 9.06
CA LYS A 85 -13.14 -8.40 9.07
C LYS A 85 -13.60 -9.34 7.95
N ASN A 86 -14.30 -10.42 8.29
CA ASN A 86 -14.98 -11.25 7.29
C ASN A 86 -15.94 -10.35 6.49
N ALA A 87 -15.90 -10.43 5.16
CA ALA A 87 -16.78 -9.66 4.29
C ALA A 87 -18.27 -10.12 4.36
N ASP A 88 -18.59 -11.06 5.26
CA ASP A 88 -19.88 -11.75 5.37
C ASP A 88 -20.62 -11.43 6.70
N GLU A 89 -20.57 -10.18 7.18
CA GLU A 89 -21.56 -9.60 8.13
C GLU A 89 -22.27 -8.38 7.52
#